data_AF-A0A0G9MUE9-F1
#
_entry.id   AF-A0A0G9MUE9-F1
#
_cell.length_a   1.000
_cell.length_b   1.000
_cell.length_c   1.000
_cell.angle_alpha   90.00
_cell.angle_beta   90.00
_cell.angle_gamma   90.00
#
_symmetry.space_group_name_H-M   'P 1'
#
loop_
_entity.id
_entity.type
_entity.pdbx_description
1 polymer ?
#
loop_
_entity_poly.entity_id
_entity_poly.type
_entity_poly.pdbx_seq_one_letter_code
_entity_poly.pdbx_strand_id
1 'polypeptide(L)'
;MSNTHTLTFLAGPEHIDANGHVNNGVYVRWMEEVAVAHWMAIARPEDIEAYAWVVTRHEIDYRANVTEGATVTATTEIRQGPRGARFDRYFTATDEKGRELVRAVTTWAMVDKASGKLLRVPSEVAAPFMPAGGWMPA
;
A
#
# COMPACT_ATOMS: atom_id res chain seq x y z
N MET A 1 11.22 -5.52 -7.51
CA MET A 1 10.57 -5.22 -8.81
C MET A 1 9.98 -3.83 -8.72
N SER A 2 9.85 -3.08 -9.81
CA SER A 2 9.33 -1.70 -9.78
C SER A 2 7.87 -1.59 -9.33
N ASN A 3 7.13 -2.69 -9.39
CA ASN A 3 5.72 -2.76 -9.01
C ASN A 3 5.51 -3.27 -7.57
N THR A 4 6.58 -3.53 -6.80
CA THR A 4 6.50 -4.08 -5.44
C THR A 4 7.45 -3.34 -4.49
N HIS A 5 7.01 -3.12 -3.26
CA HIS A 5 7.84 -2.55 -2.20
C HIS A 5 7.51 -3.19 -0.85
N THR A 6 8.53 -3.32 -0.01
CA THR A 6 8.42 -4.02 1.27
C THR A 6 9.05 -3.18 2.37
N LEU A 7 8.38 -3.10 3.51
CA LEU A 7 8.90 -2.57 4.75
C LEU A 7 8.74 -3.59 5.87
N THR A 8 9.57 -3.46 6.89
CA THR A 8 9.51 -4.28 8.10
C THR A 8 9.14 -3.40 9.29
N PHE A 9 8.17 -3.85 10.07
CA PHE A 9 7.67 -3.17 11.25
C PHE A 9 7.87 -4.04 12.50
N LEU A 10 8.25 -3.41 13.61
CA LEU A 10 8.30 -4.06 14.92
C LEU A 10 7.02 -3.70 15.68
N ALA A 11 6.30 -4.72 16.16
CA ALA A 11 5.11 -4.51 17.00
C ALA A 11 5.50 -4.01 18.39
N GLY A 12 5.60 -2.69 18.54
CA GLY A 12 5.72 -2.02 19.85
C GLY A 12 4.44 -2.06 20.70
N PRO A 13 4.53 -1.77 22.01
CA PRO A 13 3.40 -1.80 22.95
C PRO A 13 2.25 -0.86 22.55
N GLU A 14 2.53 0.25 21.89
CA GLU A 14 1.55 1.20 21.36
C GLU A 14 0.65 0.62 20.27
N HIS A 15 1.07 -0.49 19.66
CA HIS A 15 0.31 -1.17 18.61
C HIS A 15 -0.65 -2.22 19.18
N ILE A 16 -0.54 -2.58 20.46
CA ILE A 16 -1.28 -3.68 21.07
C ILE A 16 -2.59 -3.16 21.66
N ASP A 17 -3.72 -3.80 21.31
CA ASP A 17 -5.01 -3.46 21.90
C ASP A 17 -5.40 -4.37 23.07
N ALA A 18 -6.60 -4.15 23.62
CA ALA A 18 -7.13 -4.88 24.77
C ALA A 18 -7.26 -6.40 24.54
N ASN A 19 -7.21 -6.87 23.30
CA ASN A 19 -7.22 -8.30 22.98
C ASN A 19 -5.82 -8.93 23.04
N GLY A 20 -4.76 -8.16 23.33
CA GLY A 20 -3.39 -8.65 23.49
C GLY A 20 -2.63 -8.86 22.17
N HIS A 21 -3.13 -8.32 21.06
CA HIS A 21 -2.52 -8.43 19.74
C HIS A 21 -2.41 -7.06 19.06
N VAL A 22 -1.64 -6.98 17.98
CA VAL A 22 -1.60 -5.79 17.13
C VAL A 22 -3.01 -5.40 16.67
N ASN A 23 -3.40 -4.17 16.95
CA ASN A 23 -4.70 -3.63 16.58
C ASN A 23 -4.88 -3.58 15.06
N ASN A 24 -6.09 -3.87 14.60
CA ASN A 24 -6.44 -3.84 13.18
C ASN A 24 -6.12 -2.49 12.50
N GLY A 25 -6.32 -1.36 13.20
CA GLY A 25 -6.01 -0.03 12.67
C GLY A 25 -4.52 0.21 12.43
N VAL A 26 -3.64 -0.50 13.14
CA VAL A 26 -2.18 -0.44 12.92
C VAL A 26 -1.82 -1.02 11.56
N TYR A 27 -2.47 -2.10 11.14
CA TYR A 27 -2.27 -2.63 9.80
C TYR A 27 -2.68 -1.65 8.71
N VAL A 28 -3.76 -0.87 8.91
CA VAL A 28 -4.15 0.19 7.97
C VAL A 28 -3.04 1.24 7.84
N ARG A 29 -2.47 1.67 8.98
CA ARG A 29 -1.34 2.60 8.98
C ARG A 29 -0.12 2.02 8.23
N TRP A 30 0.24 0.76 8.50
CA TRP A 30 1.34 0.10 7.80
C TRP A 30 1.09 -0.06 6.29
N MET A 31 -0.16 -0.29 5.86
CA MET A 31 -0.56 -0.28 4.44
C MET A 31 -0.27 1.07 3.78
N GLU A 32 -0.61 2.17 4.45
CA GLU A 32 -0.35 3.52 3.96
C GLU A 32 1.15 3.82 3.91
N GLU A 33 1.88 3.51 4.98
CA GLU A 33 3.33 3.76 5.08
C GLU A 33 4.11 3.03 3.97
N VAL A 34 3.84 1.74 3.74
CA VAL A 34 4.51 0.99 2.67
C VAL A 34 4.09 1.49 1.28
N ALA A 35 2.84 1.91 1.09
CA ALA A 35 2.36 2.45 -0.19
C ALA A 35 3.00 3.81 -0.51
N VAL A 36 3.14 4.68 0.48
CA VAL A 36 3.81 5.98 0.34
C VAL A 36 5.30 5.79 0.12
N ALA A 37 5.96 4.90 0.86
CA ALA A 37 7.37 4.58 0.65
C ALA A 37 7.62 4.07 -0.77
N HIS A 38 6.74 3.20 -1.28
CA HIS A 38 6.80 2.74 -2.66
C HIS A 38 6.66 3.89 -3.67
N TRP A 39 5.68 4.78 -3.47
CA TRP A 39 5.50 5.96 -4.31
C TRP A 39 6.75 6.84 -4.34
N MET A 40 7.29 7.19 -3.18
CA MET A 40 8.48 8.04 -3.07
C MET A 40 9.74 7.40 -3.66
N ALA A 41 9.84 6.07 -3.66
CA ALA A 41 11.00 5.36 -4.20
C ALA A 41 11.03 5.28 -5.74
N ILE A 42 9.87 5.31 -6.39
CA ILE A 42 9.75 4.96 -7.83
C ILE A 42 9.17 6.10 -8.68
N ALA A 43 8.30 6.94 -8.11
CA ALA A 43 7.68 8.03 -8.85
C ALA A 43 8.72 9.05 -9.29
N ARG A 44 8.44 9.72 -10.41
CA ARG A 44 9.28 10.80 -10.90
C ARG A 44 9.15 12.01 -9.96
N PRO A 45 10.23 12.79 -9.73
CA PRO A 45 10.17 13.95 -8.84
C PRO A 45 9.06 14.94 -9.20
N GLU A 46 8.81 15.17 -10.49
CA GLU A 46 7.73 16.06 -10.95
C GLU A 46 6.34 15.53 -10.61
N ASP A 47 6.14 14.21 -10.61
CA ASP A 47 4.85 13.59 -10.25
C ASP A 47 4.62 13.65 -8.74
N ILE A 48 5.69 13.45 -7.95
CA ILE A 48 5.65 13.61 -6.49
C ILE A 48 5.25 15.03 -6.13
N GLU A 49 5.78 16.03 -6.84
CA GLU A 49 5.48 17.43 -6.58
C GLU A 49 4.07 17.80 -7.03
N ALA A 50 3.62 17.34 -8.19
CA ALA A 50 2.31 17.72 -8.77
C ALA A 50 1.11 17.01 -8.13
N TYR A 51 1.27 15.75 -7.71
CA TYR A 51 0.14 14.89 -7.36
C TYR A 51 0.16 14.41 -5.92
N ALA A 52 -1.04 14.24 -5.36
CA ALA A 52 -1.29 13.56 -4.11
C ALA A 52 -2.19 12.34 -4.34
N TRP A 53 -2.20 11.43 -3.37
CA TRP A 53 -3.04 10.24 -3.41
C TRP A 53 -3.95 10.22 -2.18
N VAL A 54 -5.22 9.93 -2.39
CA VAL A 54 -6.19 9.71 -1.31
C VAL A 54 -6.73 8.30 -1.38
N VAL A 55 -6.86 7.63 -0.24
CA VAL A 55 -7.52 6.32 -0.21
C VAL A 55 -9.03 6.50 -0.31
N THR A 56 -9.66 5.70 -1.16
CA THR A 56 -11.12 5.70 -1.34
C THR A 56 -11.79 4.42 -0.83
N ARG A 57 -11.03 3.33 -0.70
CA ARG A 57 -11.52 2.05 -0.19
C ARG A 57 -10.36 1.19 0.30
N HIS A 58 -10.60 0.49 1.40
CA HIS A 58 -9.85 -0.71 1.78
C HIS A 58 -10.79 -1.91 1.79
N GLU A 59 -10.31 -3.06 1.34
CA GLU A 59 -10.92 -4.37 1.56
C GLU A 59 -9.86 -5.24 2.23
N ILE A 60 -10.13 -5.73 3.44
CA ILE A 60 -9.11 -6.30 4.31
C ILE A 60 -9.59 -7.64 4.89
N ASP A 61 -8.79 -8.68 4.69
CA ASP A 61 -8.87 -9.95 5.38
C ASP A 61 -7.85 -9.99 6.51
N TYR A 62 -8.30 -10.14 7.76
CA TYR A 62 -7.43 -10.45 8.91
C TYR A 62 -7.42 -11.96 9.14
N ARG A 63 -6.25 -12.59 8.96
CA ARG A 63 -6.10 -14.06 8.90
C ARG A 63 -5.36 -14.64 10.09
N ALA A 64 -4.45 -13.88 10.70
CA ALA A 64 -3.75 -14.26 11.92
C ALA A 64 -3.28 -13.03 12.69
N ASN A 65 -2.99 -13.24 13.97
CA ASN A 65 -2.53 -12.19 14.88
C ASN A 65 -1.06 -12.37 15.27
N VAL A 66 -0.44 -11.26 15.65
CA VAL A 66 0.86 -11.22 16.32
C VAL A 66 0.78 -10.34 17.56
N THR A 67 1.68 -10.61 18.51
CA THR A 67 1.78 -9.92 19.80
C THR A 67 2.94 -8.93 19.78
N GLU A 68 3.12 -8.21 20.89
CA GLU A 68 4.27 -7.34 21.12
C GLU A 68 5.60 -8.06 20.82
N GLY A 69 6.56 -7.33 20.25
CA GLY A 69 7.89 -7.82 19.89
C GLY A 69 7.95 -8.59 18.57
N ALA A 70 6.81 -8.87 17.93
CA ALA A 70 6.81 -9.54 16.63
C ALA A 70 7.27 -8.62 15.50
N THR A 71 8.07 -9.17 14.59
CA THR A 71 8.43 -8.53 13.32
C THR A 71 7.38 -8.85 12.26
N VAL A 72 6.85 -7.81 11.60
CA VAL A 72 5.88 -7.93 10.50
C VAL A 72 6.51 -7.41 9.22
N THR A 73 6.49 -8.23 8.18
CA THR A 73 6.90 -7.83 6.82
C THR A 73 5.66 -7.43 6.04
N ALA A 74 5.57 -6.15 5.70
CA ALA A 74 4.47 -5.56 4.94
C ALA A 74 4.91 -5.33 3.50
N THR A 75 4.17 -5.85 2.54
CA THR A 75 4.45 -5.72 1.11
C THR A 75 3.27 -5.09 0.40
N THR A 76 3.53 -4.05 -0.40
CA THR A 76 2.58 -3.49 -1.37
C THR A 76 2.98 -3.87 -2.78
N GLU A 77 1.99 -4.17 -3.60
CA GLU A 77 2.17 -4.57 -4.99
C GLU A 77 1.13 -3.92 -5.89
N ILE A 78 1.55 -3.43 -7.04
CA ILE A 78 0.69 -2.97 -8.12
C ILE A 78 0.65 -4.06 -9.18
N ARG A 79 -0.54 -4.59 -9.46
CA ARG A 79 -0.74 -5.69 -10.41
C ARG A 79 -1.41 -5.24 -11.70
N GLN A 80 -2.40 -4.37 -11.57
CA GLN A 80 -3.24 -3.89 -12.66
C GLN A 80 -2.96 -2.41 -12.90
N GLY A 81 -3.07 -1.96 -14.15
CA GLY A 81 -2.98 -0.54 -14.49
C GLY A 81 -4.16 0.27 -13.92
N PRO A 82 -4.06 1.61 -13.91
CA PRO A 82 -5.11 2.45 -13.35
C PRO A 82 -6.42 2.41 -14.16
N ARG A 83 -7.55 2.61 -13.48
CA ARG A 83 -8.90 2.72 -14.07
C ARG A 83 -9.49 4.08 -13.74
N GLY A 84 -9.44 5.00 -14.70
CA GLY A 84 -9.86 6.38 -14.48
C GLY A 84 -8.95 7.06 -13.46
N ALA A 85 -9.52 7.55 -12.36
CA ALA A 85 -8.74 8.15 -11.26
C ALA A 85 -8.14 7.11 -10.31
N ARG A 86 -8.52 5.83 -10.41
CA ARG A 86 -8.22 4.79 -9.43
C ARG A 86 -6.97 4.00 -9.77
N PHE A 87 -6.18 3.68 -8.77
CA PHE A 87 -5.04 2.79 -8.87
C PHE A 87 -5.00 1.86 -7.65
N ASP A 88 -5.20 0.57 -7.89
CA ASP A 88 -5.31 -0.42 -6.82
C ASP A 88 -3.93 -0.93 -6.41
N ARG A 89 -3.71 -1.05 -5.10
CA ARG A 89 -2.53 -1.68 -4.49
C ARG A 89 -2.99 -2.89 -3.69
N TYR A 90 -2.35 -4.03 -3.96
CA TYR A 90 -2.49 -5.25 -3.19
C TYR A 90 -1.50 -5.22 -2.04
N PHE A 91 -1.95 -5.63 -0.87
CA PHE A 91 -1.15 -5.64 0.33
C PHE A 91 -1.14 -7.02 0.97
N THR A 92 0.02 -7.42 1.47
CA THR A 92 0.20 -8.61 2.30
C THR A 92 1.10 -8.26 3.48
N ALA A 93 0.69 -8.67 4.68
CA ALA A 93 1.54 -8.69 5.87
C ALA A 93 1.83 -10.14 6.27
N THR A 94 3.09 -10.46 6.56
CA THR A 94 3.51 -11.79 7.05
C THR A 94 4.35 -11.68 8.31
N ASP A 95 4.32 -12.72 9.15
CA ASP A 95 5.32 -12.87 10.22
C ASP A 95 6.66 -13.40 9.67
N GLU A 96 7.65 -13.53 10.54
CA GLU A 96 8.99 -14.05 10.20
C GLU A 96 8.99 -15.48 9.66
N LYS A 97 7.93 -16.26 9.93
CA LYS A 97 7.75 -17.63 9.42
C LYS A 97 7.03 -17.65 8.07
N GLY A 98 6.68 -16.48 7.52
CA GLY A 98 5.96 -16.33 6.27
C GLY A 98 4.46 -16.63 6.38
N ARG A 99 3.91 -16.75 7.59
CA ARG A 99 2.46 -16.92 7.78
C ARG A 99 1.77 -15.59 7.47
N GLU A 100 0.76 -15.64 6.61
CA GLU A 100 -0.03 -14.48 6.24
C GLU A 100 -0.89 -14.00 7.43
N LEU A 101 -0.67 -12.76 7.83
CA LEU A 101 -1.38 -12.10 8.92
C LEU A 101 -2.57 -11.32 8.38
N VAL A 102 -2.32 -10.53 7.32
CA VAL A 102 -3.31 -9.66 6.69
C VAL A 102 -3.13 -9.70 5.18
N ARG A 103 -4.24 -9.69 4.45
CA ARG A 103 -4.28 -9.44 3.01
C ARG A 103 -5.27 -8.32 2.74
N ALA A 104 -4.93 -7.40 1.86
CA ALA A 104 -5.84 -6.33 1.50
C ALA A 104 -5.73 -5.85 0.05
N VAL A 105 -6.77 -5.17 -0.41
CA VAL A 105 -6.74 -4.31 -1.60
C VAL A 105 -7.08 -2.90 -1.16
N THR A 106 -6.26 -1.94 -1.58
CA THR A 106 -6.41 -0.52 -1.27
C THR A 106 -6.57 0.26 -2.57
N THR A 107 -7.68 0.98 -2.71
CA THR A 107 -8.00 1.76 -3.92
C THR A 107 -7.65 3.22 -3.68
N TRP A 108 -6.67 3.71 -4.43
CA TRP A 108 -6.18 5.07 -4.34
C TRP A 108 -6.73 5.91 -5.49
N ALA A 109 -7.13 7.15 -5.20
CA ALA A 109 -7.49 8.12 -6.20
C ALA A 109 -6.47 9.27 -6.25
N MET A 110 -6.07 9.65 -7.45
CA MET A 110 -5.08 10.72 -7.64
C MET A 110 -5.74 12.10 -7.56
N VAL A 111 -5.07 13.03 -6.90
CA VAL A 111 -5.47 14.42 -6.71
C VAL A 111 -4.39 15.33 -7.28
N ASP A 112 -4.81 16.32 -8.07
CA ASP A 112 -3.93 17.42 -8.49
C ASP A 112 -3.76 18.36 -7.30
N LYS A 113 -2.54 18.56 -6.82
CA LYS A 113 -2.31 19.36 -5.60
C LYS A 113 -2.68 20.83 -5.80
N ALA A 114 -2.50 21.36 -7.00
CA ALA A 114 -2.78 22.77 -7.29
C ALA A 114 -4.28 23.10 -7.18
N SER A 115 -5.13 22.22 -7.69
CA SER A 115 -6.58 22.41 -7.72
C SER A 115 -7.35 21.66 -6.62
N GLY A 116 -6.73 20.67 -5.98
CA GLY A 116 -7.36 19.76 -5.02
C GLY A 116 -8.38 18.81 -5.64
N LYS A 117 -8.42 18.69 -6.97
CA LYS A 117 -9.42 17.89 -7.70
C LYS A 117 -8.91 16.50 -8.03
N LEU A 118 -9.81 15.53 -8.05
CA LEU A 118 -9.54 14.19 -8.58
C LEU A 118 -9.21 14.26 -10.06
N LEU A 119 -8.18 13.54 -10.50
CA LEU A 119 -7.85 13.40 -11.90
C LEU A 119 -7.68 11.93 -12.31
N ARG A 120 -7.88 11.68 -13.61
CA ARG A 120 -7.46 10.41 -14.22
C ARG A 120 -5.96 10.25 -14.03
N VAL A 121 -5.50 9.05 -13.68
CA VAL A 121 -4.08 8.72 -13.61
C VAL A 121 -3.50 8.68 -15.04
N PRO A 122 -2.57 9.58 -15.40
CA PRO A 122 -1.92 9.53 -16.70
C PRO A 122 -1.04 8.29 -16.84
N SER A 123 -0.90 7.78 -18.06
CA SER A 123 -0.11 6.57 -18.34
C SER A 123 1.35 6.70 -17.91
N GLU A 124 1.92 7.89 -18.07
CA GLU A 124 3.30 8.23 -17.72
C GLU A 124 3.54 8.23 -16.21
N VAL A 125 2.50 8.50 -15.41
CA VAL A 125 2.58 8.41 -13.93
C VAL A 125 2.54 6.95 -13.47
N ALA A 126 1.79 6.10 -14.17
CA ALA A 126 1.71 4.67 -13.85
C ALA A 126 2.87 3.85 -14.44
N ALA A 127 3.47 4.29 -15.55
CA ALA A 127 4.51 3.57 -16.29
C ALA A 127 5.71 3.11 -15.43
N PRO A 128 6.25 3.93 -14.49
CA PRO A 128 7.34 3.50 -13.62
C PRO A 128 7.01 2.27 -12.77
N PHE A 129 5.73 2.06 -12.46
CA PHE A 129 5.26 0.96 -11.61
C PHE A 129 4.82 -0.28 -12.41
N MET A 130 5.00 -0.28 -13.72
CA MET A 130 4.59 -1.41 -14.55
C MET A 130 5.41 -2.67 -14.22
N PRO A 131 4.76 -3.82 -13.98
CA PRO A 131 5.46 -5.09 -13.78
C PRO A 131 6.26 -5.47 -15.04
N ALA A 132 7.32 -6.27 -14.88
CA ALA A 132 8.15 -6.73 -16.00
C ALA A 132 7.36 -7.49 -17.08
N GLY A 133 6.27 -8.17 -16.69
CA GLY A 133 5.34 -8.88 -17.59
C GLY A 133 4.19 -8.02 -18.12
N GLY A 134 4.17 -6.72 -17.85
CA GLY A 134 3.04 -5.83 -18.13
C GLY A 134 1.94 -5.89 -17.06
N TRP A 135 0.87 -5.13 -17.29
CA TRP A 135 -0.29 -5.12 -16.39
C TRP A 135 -1.05 -6.44 -16.45
N MET A 136 -1.44 -6.94 -15.29
CA MET A 136 -2.40 -8.04 -15.21
C MET A 136 -3.76 -7.58 -15.75
N PRO A 137 -4.54 -8.49 -16.36
CA PRO A 137 -5.92 -8.22 -16.73
C PRO A 137 -6.74 -7.76 -15.53
N ALA A 138 -7.74 -6.90 -15.79
CA ALA A 138 -8.70 -6.43 -14.81
C ALA A 138 -9.54 -7.58 -14.23
#